data_AF-A0A935A6I9-F1
#
_entry.id   AF-A0A935A6I9-F1
#
_cell.length_a   1.000
_cell.length_b   1.000
_cell.length_c   1.000
_cell.angle_alpha   90.00
_cell.angle_beta   90.00
_cell.angle_gamma   90.00
#
_symmetry.space_group_name_H-M   'P 1'
#
loop_
_entity.id
_entity.type
_entity.pdbx_description
1 polymer ?
#
loop_
_entity_poly.entity_id
_entity_poly.type
_entity_poly.pdbx_seq_one_letter_code
_entity_poly.pdbx_strand_id
1 'polypeptide(L)'
;MQTLIDFGISLIIALQRAEEWVYPIMDFFSQLGTEDFFFIVMPMVYWSVDAALGIRTGVILLGSVYINTLGKVLFAGPRPYWVSSHVRPLWPESSFGVPSGHAQHAMSIWGMAAVVVKKTWFTALCIFLIFMIGFSRLVLGAHFPHDVVVGWLLGGGLVWAVNRYWDVAARWLSGKSFAQHVQIASLITLFAIVLGLAVYALRSDFEIPWDWMANAVRSGMEPEPVDPNSLFTSAGTFFGMAFGAAWIHSMGGYQARGPVWKRGLRYVAGLVGILILWQGLGAVFPRNADVLSYLLRFIRYALVGWWIIGGAPWIFKHFNLTTS
;
A
#
# COMPACT_ATOMS: atom_id res chain seq x y z
N MET A 1 5.22 -15.48 24.15
CA MET A 1 4.22 -14.60 23.52
C MET A 1 3.56 -13.67 24.54
N GLN A 2 3.00 -14.19 25.63
CA GLN A 2 2.33 -13.36 26.66
C GLN A 2 3.20 -12.21 27.19
N THR A 3 4.45 -12.48 27.58
CA THR A 3 5.40 -11.45 28.05
C THR A 3 5.60 -10.30 27.05
N LEU A 4 5.59 -10.60 25.75
CA LEU A 4 5.75 -9.60 24.69
C LEU A 4 4.49 -8.72 24.57
N ILE A 5 3.31 -9.33 24.72
CA ILE A 5 2.02 -8.63 24.73
C ILE A 5 1.93 -7.73 25.96
N ASP A 6 2.24 -8.23 27.16
CA ASP A 6 2.17 -7.48 28.42
C ASP A 6 3.13 -6.27 28.42
N PHE A 7 4.35 -6.48 27.93
CA PHE A 7 5.31 -5.38 27.70
C PHE A 7 4.75 -4.35 26.72
N GLY A 8 4.18 -4.82 25.60
CA GLY A 8 3.58 -3.96 24.58
C GLY A 8 2.42 -3.13 25.13
N ILE A 9 1.52 -3.73 25.89
CA ILE A 9 0.40 -3.04 26.57
C ILE A 9 0.94 -1.97 27.50
N SER A 10 1.91 -2.33 28.36
CA SER A 10 2.48 -1.42 29.35
C SER A 10 3.15 -0.20 28.70
N LEU A 11 3.90 -0.43 27.62
CA LEU A 11 4.54 0.63 26.85
C LEU A 11 3.50 1.55 26.21
N ILE A 12 2.47 1.01 25.56
CA ILE A 12 1.42 1.80 24.92
C ILE A 12 0.67 2.64 25.94
N ILE A 13 0.30 2.07 27.08
CA ILE A 13 -0.36 2.81 28.17
C ILE A 13 0.55 3.93 28.67
N ALA A 14 1.86 3.69 28.80
CA ALA A 14 2.80 4.74 29.19
C ALA A 14 2.88 5.86 28.14
N LEU A 15 2.88 5.54 26.85
CA LEU A 15 2.85 6.52 25.75
C LEU A 15 1.54 7.33 25.74
N GLN A 16 0.42 6.70 26.08
CA GLN A 16 -0.91 7.33 26.16
C GLN A 16 -1.13 8.16 27.43
N ARG A 17 -0.10 8.29 28.28
CA ARG A 17 -0.07 9.31 29.36
C ARG A 17 0.50 10.64 28.87
N ALA A 18 0.92 10.74 27.61
CA ALA A 18 1.32 11.99 27.01
C ALA A 18 0.17 13.00 26.99
N GLU A 19 0.54 14.28 26.95
CA GLU A 19 -0.40 15.40 26.83
C GLU A 19 -1.24 15.28 25.56
N GLU A 20 -2.50 15.74 25.61
CA GLU A 20 -3.47 15.55 24.52
C GLU A 20 -3.05 16.21 23.18
N TRP A 21 -2.20 17.25 23.22
CA TRP A 21 -1.68 17.89 22.00
C TRP A 21 -0.74 17.00 21.17
N VAL A 22 -0.23 15.91 21.74
CA VAL A 22 0.61 14.94 21.04
C VAL A 22 -0.21 14.11 20.04
N TYR A 23 -1.48 13.81 20.34
CA TYR A 23 -2.30 12.92 19.51
C TYR A 23 -2.55 13.46 18.10
N PRO A 24 -2.92 14.75 17.89
CA PRO A 24 -3.05 15.31 16.53
C PRO A 24 -1.76 15.26 15.71
N ILE A 25 -0.59 15.36 16.36
CA ILE A 25 0.70 15.27 15.66
C ILE A 25 0.96 13.82 15.25
N MET A 26 0.70 12.86 16.13
CA MET A 26 0.84 11.44 15.81
C MET A 26 -0.17 11.01 14.73
N ASP A 27 -1.39 11.54 14.79
CA ASP A 27 -2.41 11.37 13.76
C ASP A 27 -1.91 11.87 12.40
N PHE A 28 -1.37 13.08 12.33
CA PHE A 28 -0.75 13.61 11.11
C PHE A 28 0.32 12.69 10.54
N PHE A 29 1.27 12.23 11.36
CA PHE A 29 2.29 11.29 10.89
C PHE A 29 1.67 9.97 10.45
N SER A 30 0.66 9.47 11.16
CA SER A 30 -0.06 8.27 10.74
C SER A 30 -0.73 8.43 9.37
N GLN A 31 -1.34 9.59 9.10
CA GLN A 31 -1.97 9.87 7.80
C GLN A 31 -0.95 9.77 6.64
N LEU A 32 0.31 10.16 6.85
CA LEU A 32 1.39 10.02 5.85
C LEU A 32 1.78 8.57 5.55
N GLY A 33 1.33 7.61 6.37
CA GLY A 33 1.52 6.18 6.18
C GLY A 33 0.35 5.45 5.53
N THR A 34 -0.74 6.15 5.19
CA THR A 34 -1.96 5.56 4.64
C THR A 34 -1.84 5.24 3.15
N GLU A 35 -2.60 4.24 2.71
CA GLU A 35 -2.73 3.94 1.28
C GLU A 35 -3.32 5.13 0.50
N ASP A 36 -4.26 5.86 1.08
CA ASP A 36 -4.87 7.06 0.48
C ASP A 36 -3.85 8.16 0.21
N PHE A 37 -2.95 8.43 1.17
CA PHE A 37 -1.85 9.38 0.99
C PHE A 37 -0.98 8.95 -0.20
N PHE A 38 -0.56 7.69 -0.26
CA PHE A 38 0.26 7.20 -1.36
C PHE A 38 -0.50 7.14 -2.69
N PHE A 39 -1.80 6.87 -2.68
CA PHE A 39 -2.66 6.86 -3.85
C PHE A 39 -2.76 8.23 -4.52
N ILE A 40 -2.64 9.31 -3.73
CA ILE A 40 -2.63 10.69 -4.23
C ILE A 40 -1.21 11.13 -4.65
N VAL A 41 -0.19 10.78 -3.86
CA VAL A 41 1.19 11.27 -4.05
C VAL A 41 1.95 10.49 -5.11
N MET A 42 1.78 9.16 -5.21
CA MET A 42 2.55 8.36 -6.17
C MET A 42 2.23 8.68 -7.64
N PRO A 43 0.96 8.90 -8.04
CA PRO A 43 0.67 9.40 -9.39
C PRO A 43 1.26 10.79 -9.65
N MET A 44 1.35 11.66 -8.64
CA MET A 44 2.06 12.95 -8.78
C MET A 44 3.52 12.73 -9.15
N VAL A 45 4.22 11.81 -8.47
CA VAL A 45 5.61 11.48 -8.77
C VAL A 45 5.73 10.97 -10.21
N TYR A 46 4.89 10.01 -10.60
CA TYR A 46 4.93 9.41 -11.93
C TYR A 46 4.61 10.42 -13.05
N TRP A 47 3.49 11.14 -12.96
CA TRP A 47 3.03 12.03 -14.03
C TRP A 47 3.82 13.33 -14.08
N SER A 48 4.24 13.83 -12.92
CA SER A 48 4.67 15.21 -12.78
C SER A 48 6.07 15.38 -12.23
N VAL A 49 6.80 14.36 -11.78
CA VAL A 49 8.17 14.57 -11.24
C VAL A 49 9.18 13.73 -12.01
N ASP A 50 9.09 12.42 -11.87
CA ASP A 50 9.99 11.46 -12.48
C ASP A 50 9.25 10.14 -12.70
N ALA A 51 9.05 9.79 -13.97
CA ALA A 51 8.30 8.61 -14.36
C ALA A 51 9.00 7.31 -13.93
N ALA A 52 10.33 7.27 -13.94
CA ALA A 52 11.08 6.08 -13.57
C ALA A 52 11.00 5.85 -12.05
N LEU A 53 11.15 6.91 -11.26
CA LEU A 53 10.93 6.86 -9.82
C LEU A 53 9.49 6.46 -9.51
N GLY A 54 8.51 7.04 -10.19
CA GLY A 54 7.08 6.75 -9.98
C GLY A 54 6.71 5.29 -10.25
N ILE A 55 7.24 4.67 -11.31
CA ILE A 55 7.03 3.23 -11.56
C ILE A 55 7.71 2.41 -10.45
N ARG A 56 8.95 2.76 -10.06
CA ARG A 56 9.69 2.01 -9.03
C ARG A 56 9.01 2.07 -7.67
N THR A 57 8.50 3.23 -7.27
CA THR A 57 7.74 3.39 -6.03
C THR A 57 6.34 2.79 -6.11
N GLY A 58 5.72 2.78 -7.29
CA GLY A 58 4.45 2.07 -7.51
C GLY A 58 4.58 0.56 -7.36
N VAL A 59 5.61 -0.05 -7.97
CA VAL A 59 5.91 -1.49 -7.83
C VAL A 59 6.19 -1.86 -6.38
N ILE A 60 6.98 -1.05 -5.66
CA ILE A 60 7.30 -1.36 -4.27
C ILE A 60 6.10 -1.19 -3.33
N LEU A 61 5.24 -0.19 -3.55
CA LEU A 61 4.01 -0.01 -2.78
C LEU A 61 3.10 -1.22 -2.94
N LEU A 62 2.84 -1.67 -4.18
CA LEU A 62 1.99 -2.83 -4.42
C LEU A 62 2.57 -4.12 -3.85
N GLY A 63 3.88 -4.33 -4.00
CA GLY A 63 4.57 -5.45 -3.36
C GLY A 63 4.44 -5.39 -1.83
N SER A 64 4.52 -4.20 -1.23
CA SER A 64 4.34 -4.01 0.20
C SER A 64 2.89 -4.28 0.64
N VAL A 65 1.88 -3.80 -0.08
CA VAL A 65 0.45 -4.07 0.23
C VAL A 65 0.19 -5.57 0.18
N TYR A 66 0.68 -6.24 -0.86
CA TYR A 66 0.50 -7.68 -1.03
C TYR A 66 1.19 -8.48 0.08
N ILE A 67 2.47 -8.22 0.37
CA ILE A 67 3.19 -8.88 1.47
C ILE A 67 2.53 -8.61 2.82
N ASN A 68 2.05 -7.38 3.06
CA ASN A 68 1.37 -7.04 4.32
C ASN A 68 0.05 -7.80 4.47
N THR A 69 -0.73 -7.89 3.38
CA THR A 69 -2.00 -8.63 3.32
C THR A 69 -1.79 -10.10 3.70
N LEU A 70 -0.80 -10.76 3.09
CA LEU A 70 -0.47 -12.15 3.45
C LEU A 70 0.06 -12.26 4.88
N GLY A 71 0.96 -11.36 5.27
CA GLY A 71 1.55 -11.34 6.61
C GLY A 71 0.49 -11.25 7.71
N LYS A 72 -0.52 -10.39 7.53
CA LYS A 72 -1.64 -10.24 8.47
C LYS A 72 -2.33 -11.56 8.76
N VAL A 73 -2.66 -12.32 7.72
CA VAL A 73 -3.35 -13.62 7.84
C VAL A 73 -2.43 -14.72 8.38
N LEU A 74 -1.16 -14.74 7.93
CA LEU A 74 -0.19 -15.75 8.37
C LEU A 74 0.13 -15.61 9.86
N PHE A 75 0.44 -14.40 10.33
CA PHE A 75 0.82 -14.15 11.71
C PHE A 75 -0.39 -14.09 12.65
N ALA A 76 -1.56 -13.63 12.18
CA ALA A 76 -2.81 -13.59 12.94
C ALA A 76 -2.69 -12.93 14.34
N GLY A 77 -1.84 -11.91 14.45
CA GLY A 77 -1.59 -11.22 15.72
C GLY A 77 -2.74 -10.29 16.11
N PRO A 78 -3.21 -10.28 17.38
CA PRO A 78 -4.24 -9.35 17.82
C PRO A 78 -3.70 -7.91 17.90
N ARG A 79 -4.61 -6.94 17.99
CA ARG A 79 -4.26 -5.55 18.28
C ARG A 79 -4.22 -5.28 19.78
N PRO A 80 -3.50 -4.23 20.23
CA PRO A 80 -3.41 -3.88 21.65
C PRO A 80 -4.77 -3.72 22.35
N TYR A 81 -5.69 -3.01 21.70
CA TYR A 81 -7.03 -2.77 22.23
C TYR A 81 -7.98 -3.98 22.06
N TRP A 82 -7.59 -5.04 21.35
CA TRP A 82 -8.36 -6.29 21.34
C TRP A 82 -8.10 -7.09 22.62
N VAL A 83 -6.85 -7.08 23.10
CA VAL A 83 -6.45 -7.87 24.28
C VAL A 83 -6.48 -7.09 25.59
N SER A 84 -6.60 -5.76 25.55
CA SER A 84 -6.66 -4.91 26.75
C SER A 84 -7.62 -3.75 26.59
N SER A 85 -8.60 -3.68 27.49
CA SER A 85 -9.55 -2.55 27.59
C SER A 85 -8.91 -1.25 28.11
N HIS A 86 -7.68 -1.30 28.60
CA HIS A 86 -6.97 -0.14 29.14
C HIS A 86 -6.24 0.67 28.05
N VAL A 87 -6.06 0.10 26.85
CA VAL A 87 -5.47 0.81 25.70
C VAL A 87 -6.55 1.64 25.01
N ARG A 88 -6.33 2.94 24.86
CA ARG A 88 -7.23 3.82 24.10
C ARG A 88 -7.09 3.52 22.60
N PRO A 89 -8.16 3.13 21.89
CA PRO A 89 -8.10 2.85 20.45
C PRO A 89 -8.26 4.15 19.67
N LEU A 90 -7.22 4.99 19.62
CA LEU A 90 -7.30 6.29 18.95
C LEU A 90 -7.31 6.17 17.41
N TRP A 91 -6.88 5.02 16.88
CA TRP A 91 -6.97 4.67 15.47
C TRP A 91 -7.37 3.20 15.31
N PRO A 92 -8.66 2.87 15.44
CA PRO A 92 -9.14 1.50 15.33
C PRO A 92 -9.06 0.99 13.88
N GLU A 93 -8.80 -0.31 13.74
CA GLU A 93 -8.62 -1.02 12.49
C GLU A 93 -9.22 -2.44 12.60
N SER A 94 -9.82 -2.95 11.52
CA SER A 94 -10.57 -4.22 11.53
C SER A 94 -9.69 -5.45 11.31
N SER A 95 -8.57 -5.28 10.60
CA SER A 95 -7.65 -6.37 10.25
C SER A 95 -6.69 -6.75 11.38
N PHE A 96 -6.01 -7.92 11.31
CA PHE A 96 -4.95 -8.30 12.26
C PHE A 96 -3.84 -7.25 12.45
N GLY A 97 -3.17 -7.28 13.61
CA GLY A 97 -2.11 -6.33 13.99
C GLY A 97 -0.76 -6.56 13.31
N VAL A 98 -0.29 -7.82 13.24
CA VAL A 98 1.05 -8.15 12.72
C VAL A 98 1.00 -8.47 11.23
N PRO A 99 1.78 -7.83 10.34
CA PRO A 99 2.63 -6.66 10.57
C PRO A 99 1.89 -5.34 10.36
N SER A 100 2.45 -4.26 10.92
CA SER A 100 1.90 -2.92 10.72
C SER A 100 2.06 -2.46 9.26
N GLY A 101 0.94 -2.27 8.56
CA GLY A 101 0.91 -1.79 7.17
C GLY A 101 1.53 -0.40 7.03
N HIS A 102 1.16 0.54 7.90
CA HIS A 102 1.69 1.91 7.90
C HIS A 102 3.23 1.93 8.02
N ALA A 103 3.78 1.16 8.96
CA ALA A 103 5.24 1.06 9.14
C ALA A 103 5.92 0.41 7.91
N GLN A 104 5.32 -0.65 7.36
CA GLN A 104 5.85 -1.37 6.21
C GLN A 104 5.81 -0.53 4.91
N HIS A 105 4.70 0.16 4.64
CA HIS A 105 4.56 1.05 3.48
C HIS A 105 5.50 2.23 3.58
N ALA A 106 5.62 2.84 4.77
CA ALA A 106 6.57 3.91 5.02
C ALA A 106 8.01 3.46 4.74
N MET A 107 8.45 2.32 5.31
CA MET A 107 9.78 1.79 5.05
C MET A 107 9.98 1.48 3.56
N SER A 108 8.98 0.88 2.90
CA SER A 108 9.06 0.53 1.48
C SER A 108 9.25 1.76 0.60
N ILE A 109 8.39 2.77 0.75
CA ILE A 109 8.35 3.93 -0.15
C ILE A 109 9.47 4.91 0.18
N TRP A 110 9.58 5.34 1.43
CA TRP A 110 10.60 6.31 1.84
C TRP A 110 11.99 5.69 1.81
N GLY A 111 12.13 4.39 2.12
CA GLY A 111 13.39 3.66 1.98
C GLY A 111 13.84 3.56 0.53
N MET A 112 12.93 3.22 -0.40
CA MET A 112 13.25 3.21 -1.84
C MET A 112 13.60 4.62 -2.33
N ALA A 113 12.85 5.64 -1.94
CA ALA A 113 13.15 7.02 -2.30
C ALA A 113 14.55 7.44 -1.82
N ALA A 114 14.92 7.12 -0.58
CA ALA A 114 16.25 7.39 -0.04
C ALA A 114 17.37 6.71 -0.84
N VAL A 115 17.19 5.44 -1.22
CA VAL A 115 18.14 4.66 -2.02
C VAL A 115 18.30 5.22 -3.44
N VAL A 116 17.25 5.78 -4.03
CA VAL A 116 17.29 6.36 -5.38
C VAL A 116 17.86 7.78 -5.37
N VAL A 117 17.42 8.64 -4.46
CA VAL A 117 17.77 10.07 -4.44
C VAL A 117 19.20 10.30 -3.89
N LYS A 118 19.65 9.48 -2.93
CA LYS A 118 21.04 9.49 -2.39
C LYS A 118 21.56 10.85 -1.90
N LYS A 119 20.68 11.75 -1.45
CA LYS A 119 21.07 13.02 -0.81
C LYS A 119 20.97 12.88 0.70
N THR A 120 22.04 13.19 1.43
CA THR A 120 22.12 12.98 2.90
C THR A 120 20.95 13.59 3.67
N TRP A 121 20.61 14.86 3.39
CA TRP A 121 19.47 15.53 4.05
C TRP A 121 18.13 14.84 3.75
N PHE A 122 17.97 14.33 2.52
CA PHE A 122 16.74 13.66 2.09
C PHE A 122 16.64 12.26 2.69
N THR A 123 17.76 11.53 2.76
CA THR A 123 17.84 10.25 3.48
C THR A 123 17.50 10.43 4.96
N ALA A 124 18.02 11.47 5.62
CA ALA A 124 17.67 11.79 7.00
C ALA A 124 16.17 12.06 7.17
N LEU A 125 15.57 12.83 6.25
CA LEU A 125 14.13 13.07 6.23
C LEU A 125 13.33 11.77 6.05
N CYS A 126 13.73 10.89 5.13
CA CYS A 126 13.07 9.59 4.94
C CYS A 126 13.14 8.71 6.19
N ILE A 127 14.31 8.64 6.85
CA ILE A 127 14.48 7.88 8.10
C ILE A 127 13.58 8.45 9.20
N PHE A 128 13.54 9.78 9.33
CA PHE A 128 12.66 10.46 10.27
C PHE A 128 11.17 10.12 10.02
N LEU A 129 10.71 10.18 8.77
CA LEU A 129 9.33 9.84 8.41
C LEU A 129 9.02 8.37 8.71
N ILE A 130 9.91 7.43 8.35
CA ILE A 130 9.73 5.99 8.64
C ILE A 130 9.56 5.76 10.15
N PHE A 131 10.41 6.40 10.95
CA PHE A 131 10.36 6.29 12.40
C PHE A 131 9.08 6.91 12.97
N MET A 132 8.74 8.15 12.59
CA MET A 132 7.57 8.87 13.09
C MET A 132 6.26 8.18 12.69
N ILE A 133 6.15 7.64 11.48
CA ILE A 133 4.97 6.88 11.03
C ILE A 133 4.84 5.59 11.85
N GLY A 134 5.94 4.87 12.12
CA GLY A 134 5.87 3.66 12.96
C GLY A 134 5.57 3.98 14.43
N PHE A 135 6.19 5.01 14.97
CA PHE A 135 6.02 5.46 16.35
C PHE A 135 4.59 5.95 16.62
N SER A 136 3.99 6.67 15.67
CA SER A 136 2.60 7.14 15.82
C SER A 136 1.62 6.00 16.02
N ARG A 137 1.84 4.83 15.39
CA ARG A 137 0.97 3.65 15.56
C ARG A 137 0.99 3.08 16.98
N LEU A 138 2.08 3.28 17.72
CA LEU A 138 2.17 2.89 19.13
C LEU A 138 1.40 3.87 20.02
N VAL A 139 1.62 5.18 19.82
CA VAL A 139 0.93 6.22 20.60
C VAL A 139 -0.58 6.18 20.39
N LEU A 140 -1.01 5.96 19.14
CA LEU A 140 -2.43 5.84 18.77
C LEU A 140 -3.07 4.50 19.20
N GLY A 141 -2.30 3.60 19.82
CA GLY A 141 -2.80 2.32 20.33
C GLY A 141 -3.17 1.29 19.25
N ALA A 142 -2.81 1.53 17.99
CA ALA A 142 -3.22 0.70 16.87
C ALA A 142 -2.40 -0.59 16.72
N HIS A 143 -1.15 -0.58 17.17
CA HIS A 143 -0.18 -1.65 16.97
C HIS A 143 0.75 -1.85 18.17
N PHE A 144 1.26 -3.08 18.32
CA PHE A 144 2.36 -3.37 19.22
C PHE A 144 3.73 -2.99 18.61
N PRO A 145 4.78 -2.82 19.44
CA PRO A 145 6.13 -2.56 18.96
C PRO A 145 6.64 -3.62 17.97
N HIS A 146 6.32 -4.89 18.21
CA HIS A 146 6.75 -5.97 17.33
C HIS A 146 6.04 -5.92 15.97
N ASP A 147 4.77 -5.50 15.88
CA ASP A 147 4.07 -5.29 14.60
C ASP A 147 4.81 -4.27 13.72
N VAL A 148 5.29 -3.18 14.34
CA VAL A 148 6.01 -2.08 13.68
C VAL A 148 7.39 -2.56 13.24
N VAL A 149 8.13 -3.25 14.11
CA VAL A 149 9.45 -3.79 13.78
C VAL A 149 9.35 -4.82 12.64
N VAL A 150 8.40 -5.75 12.69
CA VAL A 150 8.18 -6.71 11.60
C VAL A 150 7.81 -5.98 10.31
N GLY A 151 6.97 -4.94 10.38
CA GLY A 151 6.66 -4.08 9.24
C GLY A 151 7.91 -3.43 8.62
N TRP A 152 8.79 -2.84 9.44
CA TRP A 152 10.05 -2.27 8.96
C TRP A 152 10.99 -3.33 8.37
N LEU A 153 11.08 -4.52 8.96
CA LEU A 153 11.92 -5.60 8.43
C LEU A 153 11.42 -6.10 7.07
N LEU A 154 10.11 -6.31 6.93
CA LEU A 154 9.51 -6.72 5.65
C LEU A 154 9.66 -5.64 4.58
N GLY A 155 9.41 -4.37 4.93
CA GLY A 155 9.59 -3.25 4.02
C GLY A 155 11.05 -3.07 3.61
N GLY A 156 12.00 -3.17 4.55
CA GLY A 156 13.43 -3.06 4.28
C GLY A 156 13.96 -4.21 3.42
N GLY A 157 13.50 -5.44 3.69
CA GLY A 157 13.79 -6.60 2.85
C GLY A 157 13.26 -6.43 1.42
N LEU A 158 12.06 -5.87 1.27
CA LEU A 158 11.51 -5.55 -0.05
C LEU A 158 12.31 -4.45 -0.77
N VAL A 159 12.72 -3.38 -0.07
CA VAL A 159 13.59 -2.33 -0.63
C VAL A 159 14.89 -2.94 -1.13
N TRP A 160 15.52 -3.78 -0.32
CA TRP A 160 16.74 -4.48 -0.69
C TRP A 160 16.54 -5.33 -1.95
N ALA A 161 15.51 -6.17 -1.98
CA ALA A 161 15.23 -7.07 -3.10
C ALA A 161 14.94 -6.29 -4.39
N VAL A 162 14.02 -5.31 -4.34
CA VAL A 162 13.69 -4.49 -5.50
C VAL A 162 14.92 -3.72 -5.97
N ASN A 163 15.70 -3.11 -5.07
CA ASN A 163 16.89 -2.39 -5.48
C ASN A 163 17.95 -3.30 -6.12
N ARG A 164 18.15 -4.51 -5.58
CA ARG A 164 19.15 -5.48 -6.04
C ARG A 164 18.83 -6.07 -7.42
N TYR A 165 17.55 -6.27 -7.72
CA TYR A 165 17.10 -6.97 -8.93
C TYR A 165 16.46 -6.04 -9.98
N TRP A 166 16.25 -4.76 -9.68
CA TRP A 166 15.60 -3.80 -10.59
C TRP A 166 16.23 -3.77 -11.98
N ASP A 167 17.53 -3.53 -12.08
CA ASP A 167 18.21 -3.38 -13.39
C ASP A 167 18.26 -4.68 -14.18
N VAL A 168 18.22 -5.83 -13.49
CA VAL A 168 18.13 -7.15 -14.13
C VAL A 168 16.74 -7.35 -14.70
N ALA A 169 15.69 -7.11 -13.90
CA ALA A 169 14.31 -7.24 -14.32
C ALA A 169 13.96 -6.26 -15.45
N ALA A 170 14.36 -4.99 -15.32
CA ALA A 170 14.10 -3.96 -16.32
C ALA A 170 14.73 -4.29 -17.68
N ARG A 171 16.00 -4.74 -17.71
CA ARG A 171 16.67 -5.15 -18.95
C ARG A 171 16.06 -6.42 -19.55
N TRP A 172 15.64 -7.36 -18.73
CA TRP A 172 14.99 -8.58 -19.23
C TRP A 172 13.59 -8.31 -19.82
N LEU A 173 12.84 -7.39 -19.21
CA LEU A 173 11.53 -6.94 -19.68
C LEU A 173 11.65 -6.08 -20.94
N SER A 174 12.65 -5.19 -21.05
CA SER A 174 12.79 -4.32 -22.23
C SER A 174 12.98 -5.06 -23.55
N GLY A 175 13.43 -6.32 -23.51
CA GLY A 175 13.56 -7.18 -24.70
C GLY A 175 12.31 -7.99 -25.05
N LYS A 176 11.19 -7.83 -24.32
CA LYS A 176 9.96 -8.61 -24.51
C LYS A 176 8.95 -7.85 -25.39
N SER A 177 8.16 -8.59 -26.15
CA SER A 177 7.03 -8.02 -26.90
C SER A 177 5.90 -7.57 -25.96
N PHE A 178 4.97 -6.77 -26.46
CA PHE A 178 3.78 -6.38 -25.70
C PHE A 178 3.00 -7.60 -25.19
N ALA A 179 2.75 -8.59 -26.06
CA ALA A 179 2.04 -9.82 -25.68
C ALA A 179 2.76 -10.59 -24.57
N GLN A 180 4.10 -10.66 -24.61
CA GLN A 180 4.89 -11.31 -23.57
C GLN A 180 4.80 -10.56 -22.23
N HIS A 181 4.81 -9.22 -22.23
CA HIS A 181 4.59 -8.45 -21.01
C HIS A 181 3.23 -8.75 -20.37
N VAL A 182 2.17 -8.78 -21.19
CA VAL A 182 0.81 -9.10 -20.71
C VAL A 182 0.76 -10.52 -20.15
N GLN A 183 1.35 -11.50 -20.83
CA GLN A 183 1.43 -12.88 -20.33
C GLN A 183 2.16 -12.98 -18.99
N ILE A 184 3.32 -12.32 -18.85
CA ILE A 184 4.09 -12.29 -17.59
C ILE A 184 3.25 -11.65 -16.48
N ALA A 185 2.62 -10.51 -16.75
CA ALA A 185 1.76 -9.83 -15.78
C ALA A 185 0.58 -10.71 -15.34
N SER A 186 -0.09 -11.39 -16.27
CA SER A 186 -1.16 -12.34 -15.98
C SER A 186 -0.67 -13.50 -15.12
N LEU A 187 0.48 -14.09 -15.42
CA LEU A 187 1.03 -15.22 -14.66
C LEU A 187 1.42 -14.82 -13.24
N ILE A 188 2.07 -13.67 -13.06
CA ILE A 188 2.41 -13.14 -11.72
C ILE A 188 1.13 -12.87 -10.93
N THR A 189 0.13 -12.26 -11.57
CA THR A 189 -1.13 -11.92 -10.93
C THR A 189 -1.92 -13.17 -10.53
N LEU A 190 -2.00 -14.17 -11.42
CA LEU A 190 -2.65 -15.44 -11.13
C LEU A 190 -1.94 -16.17 -9.99
N PHE A 191 -0.61 -16.23 -10.03
CA PHE A 191 0.18 -16.82 -8.95
C PHE A 191 -0.08 -16.10 -7.62
N ALA A 192 -0.12 -14.77 -7.62
CA ALA A 192 -0.41 -13.98 -6.43
C ALA A 192 -1.81 -14.26 -5.88
N ILE A 193 -2.84 -14.32 -6.73
CA ILE A 193 -4.20 -14.64 -6.29
C ILE A 193 -4.26 -16.07 -5.72
N VAL A 194 -3.68 -17.06 -6.41
CA VAL A 194 -3.68 -18.46 -5.94
C VAL A 194 -2.95 -18.60 -4.62
N LEU A 195 -1.77 -18.01 -4.48
CA LEU A 195 -1.01 -18.02 -3.23
C LEU A 195 -1.78 -17.32 -2.11
N GLY A 196 -2.39 -16.17 -2.39
CA GLY A 196 -3.19 -15.44 -1.42
C GLY A 196 -4.41 -16.23 -0.96
N LEU A 197 -5.17 -16.81 -1.88
CA LEU A 197 -6.32 -17.67 -1.54
C LEU A 197 -5.88 -18.89 -0.73
N ALA A 198 -4.74 -19.50 -1.05
CA ALA A 198 -4.18 -20.60 -0.26
C ALA A 198 -3.85 -20.15 1.17
N VAL A 199 -3.24 -18.97 1.35
CA VAL A 199 -2.95 -18.40 2.69
C VAL A 199 -4.23 -18.11 3.46
N TYR A 200 -5.26 -17.56 2.82
CA TYR A 200 -6.56 -17.30 3.45
C TYR A 200 -7.29 -18.59 3.84
N ALA A 201 -7.18 -19.64 3.02
CA ALA A 201 -7.75 -20.95 3.33
C ALA A 201 -7.13 -21.57 4.59
N LEU A 202 -5.87 -21.24 4.96
CA LEU A 202 -5.27 -21.69 6.23
C LEU A 202 -5.94 -21.06 7.47
N ARG A 203 -6.78 -20.05 7.29
CA ARG A 203 -7.46 -19.29 8.35
C ARG A 203 -8.97 -19.17 8.13
N SER A 204 -9.57 -19.98 7.25
CA SER A 204 -11.02 -19.94 6.99
C SER A 204 -11.84 -20.21 8.25
N ASP A 205 -11.32 -21.06 9.13
CA ASP A 205 -12.00 -21.53 10.34
C ASP A 205 -11.53 -20.78 11.59
N PHE A 206 -10.84 -19.63 11.41
CA PHE A 206 -10.36 -18.84 12.53
C PHE A 206 -11.53 -18.12 13.20
N GLU A 207 -11.82 -18.52 14.44
CA GLU A 207 -12.77 -17.83 15.29
C GLU A 207 -12.05 -16.81 16.18
N ILE A 208 -12.56 -15.58 16.18
CA ILE A 208 -12.04 -14.51 17.05
C ILE A 208 -12.40 -14.85 18.50
N PRO A 209 -11.42 -14.92 19.43
CA PRO A 209 -11.71 -15.14 20.84
C PRO A 209 -12.72 -14.11 21.36
N TRP A 210 -13.68 -14.54 22.19
CA TRP A 210 -14.76 -13.67 22.64
C TRP A 210 -14.27 -12.38 23.32
N ASP A 211 -13.22 -12.47 24.14
CA ASP A 211 -12.65 -11.29 24.80
C ASP A 211 -12.07 -10.29 23.79
N TRP A 212 -11.48 -10.77 22.69
CA TRP A 212 -10.97 -9.91 21.62
C TRP A 212 -12.09 -9.19 20.91
N MET A 213 -13.16 -9.93 20.57
CA MET A 213 -14.36 -9.37 19.94
C MET A 213 -15.00 -8.32 20.86
N ALA A 214 -15.21 -8.65 22.13
CA ALA A 214 -15.84 -7.78 23.11
C ALA A 214 -15.06 -6.46 23.32
N ASN A 215 -13.73 -6.51 23.31
CA ASN A 215 -12.91 -5.30 23.40
C ASN A 215 -12.83 -4.53 22.06
N ALA A 216 -12.74 -5.22 20.93
CA ALA A 216 -12.68 -4.60 19.61
C ALA A 216 -13.96 -3.79 19.33
N VAL A 217 -15.15 -4.34 19.60
CA VAL A 217 -16.42 -3.64 19.39
C VAL A 217 -16.53 -2.36 20.24
N ARG A 218 -15.92 -2.33 21.44
CA ARG A 218 -15.86 -1.10 22.27
C ARG A 218 -15.05 0.03 21.62
N SER A 219 -14.16 -0.28 20.68
CA SER A 219 -13.44 0.72 19.88
C SER A 219 -14.29 1.36 18.78
N GLY A 220 -15.54 0.91 18.60
CA GLY A 220 -16.40 1.36 17.51
C GLY A 220 -16.10 0.69 16.17
N MET A 221 -15.28 -0.36 16.16
CA MET A 221 -14.93 -1.10 14.95
C MET A 221 -15.09 -2.60 15.15
N GLU A 222 -15.86 -3.22 14.27
CA GLU A 222 -16.01 -4.67 14.22
C GLU A 222 -14.77 -5.29 13.54
N PRO A 223 -14.11 -6.27 14.18
CA PRO A 223 -12.92 -6.89 13.61
C PRO A 223 -13.30 -7.84 12.47
N GLU A 224 -12.71 -7.59 11.30
CA GLU A 224 -12.80 -8.42 10.10
C GLU A 224 -11.38 -8.84 9.66
N PRO A 225 -10.71 -9.73 10.42
CA PRO A 225 -9.29 -10.00 10.26
C PRO A 225 -8.94 -10.84 9.02
N VAL A 226 -9.92 -11.56 8.45
CA VAL A 226 -9.75 -12.46 7.31
C VAL A 226 -10.62 -11.97 6.13
N ASP A 227 -10.37 -10.74 5.67
CA ASP A 227 -11.01 -10.16 4.47
C ASP A 227 -10.09 -10.29 3.23
N PRO A 228 -10.47 -11.07 2.19
CA PRO A 228 -9.66 -11.23 0.98
C PRO A 228 -9.77 -10.05 -0.01
N ASN A 229 -10.56 -9.02 0.26
CA ASN A 229 -10.70 -7.87 -0.64
C ASN A 229 -9.37 -7.23 -1.04
N SER A 230 -8.44 -7.05 -0.10
CA SER A 230 -7.13 -6.44 -0.36
C SER A 230 -6.24 -7.28 -1.29
N LEU A 231 -6.43 -8.61 -1.29
CA LEU A 231 -5.77 -9.53 -2.23
C LEU A 231 -6.18 -9.19 -3.67
N PHE A 232 -7.48 -9.13 -3.96
CA PHE A 232 -7.98 -8.84 -5.30
C PHE A 232 -7.72 -7.40 -5.72
N THR A 233 -7.78 -6.44 -4.79
CA THR A 233 -7.43 -5.05 -5.04
C THR A 233 -5.98 -4.90 -5.48
N SER A 234 -5.02 -5.41 -4.68
CA SER A 234 -3.59 -5.29 -5.00
C SER A 234 -3.19 -6.05 -6.26
N ALA A 235 -3.73 -7.26 -6.45
CA ALA A 235 -3.52 -8.07 -7.65
C ALA A 235 -4.07 -7.38 -8.92
N GLY A 236 -5.28 -6.81 -8.84
CA GLY A 236 -5.88 -6.05 -9.92
C GLY A 236 -5.06 -4.81 -10.27
N THR A 237 -4.71 -4.00 -9.27
CA THR A 237 -3.88 -2.80 -9.50
C THR A 237 -2.52 -3.14 -10.10
N PHE A 238 -1.86 -4.20 -9.63
CA PHE A 238 -0.60 -4.68 -10.23
C PHE A 238 -0.77 -5.06 -11.70
N PHE A 239 -1.76 -5.90 -12.02
CA PHE A 239 -2.03 -6.28 -13.41
C PHE A 239 -2.28 -5.06 -14.29
N GLY A 240 -3.15 -4.15 -13.84
CA GLY A 240 -3.45 -2.89 -14.52
C GLY A 240 -2.21 -2.04 -14.77
N MET A 241 -1.38 -1.84 -13.74
CA MET A 241 -0.14 -1.08 -13.84
C MET A 241 0.86 -1.73 -14.81
N ALA A 242 1.02 -3.05 -14.76
CA ALA A 242 1.91 -3.79 -15.64
C ALA A 242 1.43 -3.74 -17.10
N PHE A 243 0.13 -3.91 -17.33
CA PHE A 243 -0.49 -3.77 -18.66
C PHE A 243 -0.32 -2.33 -19.18
N GLY A 244 -0.60 -1.32 -18.35
CA GLY A 244 -0.40 0.09 -18.68
C GLY A 244 1.05 0.43 -19.01
N ALA A 245 2.01 -0.14 -18.27
CA ALA A 245 3.43 0.04 -18.54
C ALA A 245 3.83 -0.56 -19.89
N ALA A 246 3.38 -1.78 -20.18
CA ALA A 246 3.62 -2.43 -21.46
C ALA A 246 3.03 -1.64 -22.64
N TRP A 247 1.81 -1.12 -22.46
CA TRP A 247 1.11 -0.31 -23.47
C TRP A 247 1.82 1.02 -23.75
N ILE A 248 2.24 1.74 -22.71
CA ILE A 248 2.98 2.99 -22.90
C ILE A 248 4.37 2.74 -23.47
N HIS A 249 5.02 1.66 -23.07
CA HIS A 249 6.31 1.26 -23.63
C HIS A 249 6.21 0.98 -25.13
N SER A 250 5.16 0.28 -25.60
CA SER A 250 4.94 0.05 -27.03
C SER A 250 4.65 1.32 -27.83
N MET A 251 4.33 2.44 -27.16
CA MET A 251 4.15 3.76 -27.77
C MET A 251 5.36 4.70 -27.53
N GLY A 252 6.54 4.15 -27.25
CA GLY A 252 7.78 4.93 -27.06
C GLY A 252 8.01 5.47 -25.64
N GLY A 253 7.29 4.96 -24.63
CA GLY A 253 7.49 5.31 -23.22
C GLY A 253 6.86 6.63 -22.78
N TYR A 254 7.02 7.02 -21.52
CA TYR A 254 6.47 8.27 -20.97
C TYR A 254 7.56 9.07 -20.26
N GLN A 255 7.53 10.40 -20.42
CA GLN A 255 8.43 11.32 -19.73
C GLN A 255 7.63 12.38 -18.97
N ALA A 256 7.96 12.55 -17.68
CA ALA A 256 7.29 13.52 -16.81
C ALA A 256 7.75 14.98 -17.03
N ARG A 257 8.79 15.21 -17.85
CA ARG A 257 9.38 16.54 -18.09
C ARG A 257 8.39 17.50 -18.76
N GLY A 258 8.70 18.80 -18.68
CA GLY A 258 7.94 19.87 -19.31
C GLY A 258 7.63 21.04 -18.37
N PRO A 259 6.97 22.09 -18.88
CA PRO A 259 6.58 23.27 -18.12
C PRO A 259 5.75 22.92 -16.87
N VAL A 260 5.94 23.67 -15.78
CA VAL A 260 5.27 23.43 -14.49
C VAL A 260 3.74 23.44 -14.64
N TRP A 261 3.18 24.35 -15.44
CA TRP A 261 1.72 24.39 -15.66
C TRP A 261 1.20 23.13 -16.37
N LYS A 262 1.95 22.57 -17.33
CA LYS A 262 1.59 21.29 -17.98
C LYS A 262 1.70 20.12 -17.01
N ARG A 263 2.65 20.16 -16.07
CA ARG A 263 2.79 19.15 -15.00
C ARG A 263 1.58 19.22 -14.05
N GLY A 264 1.19 20.43 -13.63
CA GLY A 264 -0.02 20.64 -12.83
C GLY A 264 -1.29 20.16 -13.52
N LEU A 265 -1.48 20.50 -14.80
CA LEU A 265 -2.64 20.07 -15.56
C LEU A 265 -2.72 18.53 -15.72
N ARG A 266 -1.59 17.87 -15.97
CA ARG A 266 -1.51 16.40 -16.01
C ARG A 266 -1.96 15.77 -14.69
N TYR A 267 -1.48 16.32 -13.57
CA TYR A 267 -1.86 15.81 -12.26
C TYR A 267 -3.37 15.91 -12.01
N VAL A 268 -3.96 17.08 -12.26
CA VAL A 268 -5.41 17.30 -12.10
C VAL A 268 -6.22 16.40 -13.03
N ALA A 269 -5.89 16.36 -14.32
CA ALA A 269 -6.61 15.53 -15.29
C ALA A 269 -6.49 14.03 -14.97
N GLY A 270 -5.31 13.58 -14.56
CA GLY A 270 -5.08 12.20 -14.14
C GLY A 270 -5.89 11.84 -12.90
N LEU A 271 -5.91 12.71 -11.87
CA LEU A 271 -6.71 12.51 -10.65
C LEU A 271 -8.21 12.44 -10.94
N VAL A 272 -8.73 13.31 -11.80
CA VAL A 272 -10.14 13.27 -12.20
C VAL A 272 -10.50 11.90 -12.79
N GLY A 273 -9.66 11.36 -13.68
CA GLY A 273 -9.90 10.02 -14.22
C GLY A 273 -9.79 8.90 -13.20
N ILE A 274 -8.87 9.01 -12.22
CA ILE A 274 -8.83 8.09 -11.08
C ILE A 274 -10.17 8.12 -10.34
N LEU A 275 -10.68 9.30 -10.00
CA LEU A 275 -11.94 9.45 -9.26
C LEU A 275 -13.13 8.89 -10.04
N ILE A 276 -13.20 9.14 -11.35
CA ILE A 276 -14.24 8.58 -12.22
C ILE A 276 -14.22 7.06 -12.19
N LEU A 277 -13.05 6.44 -12.36
CA LEU A 277 -12.93 4.98 -12.38
C LEU A 277 -13.16 4.37 -11.01
N TRP A 278 -12.59 4.96 -9.96
CA TRP A 278 -12.63 4.42 -8.61
C TRP A 278 -14.01 4.58 -7.95
N GLN A 279 -14.58 5.79 -7.98
CA GLN A 279 -15.90 6.07 -7.41
C GLN A 279 -17.02 5.61 -8.33
N GLY A 280 -16.92 5.88 -9.64
CA GLY A 280 -17.96 5.52 -10.61
C GLY A 280 -18.20 4.02 -10.66
N LEU A 281 -17.16 3.21 -10.84
CA LEU A 281 -17.31 1.75 -10.80
C LEU A 281 -17.63 1.25 -9.38
N GLY A 282 -17.10 1.91 -8.35
CA GLY A 282 -17.38 1.56 -6.95
C GLY A 282 -18.80 1.83 -6.47
N ALA A 283 -19.56 2.66 -7.19
CA ALA A 283 -20.98 2.91 -6.96
C ALA A 283 -21.88 1.86 -7.63
N VAL A 284 -21.38 1.21 -8.69
CA VAL A 284 -22.13 0.21 -9.47
C VAL A 284 -21.83 -1.22 -9.03
N PHE A 285 -20.58 -1.49 -8.65
CA PHE A 285 -20.14 -2.86 -8.36
C PHE A 285 -20.58 -3.32 -6.96
N PRO A 286 -21.05 -4.58 -6.82
CA PRO A 286 -21.42 -5.15 -5.54
C PRO A 286 -20.21 -5.27 -4.60
N ARG A 287 -20.50 -5.30 -3.29
CA ARG A 287 -19.49 -5.34 -2.22
C ARG A 287 -19.64 -6.58 -1.32
N ASN A 288 -20.31 -7.61 -1.82
CA ASN A 288 -20.59 -8.81 -1.05
C ASN A 288 -19.37 -9.75 -1.05
N ALA A 289 -19.36 -10.73 -0.16
CA ALA A 289 -18.28 -11.73 -0.05
C ALA A 289 -18.43 -12.88 -1.07
N ASP A 290 -18.68 -12.58 -2.33
CA ASP A 290 -18.92 -13.55 -3.40
C ASP A 290 -17.95 -13.41 -4.58
N VAL A 291 -17.85 -14.45 -5.40
CA VAL A 291 -16.90 -14.54 -6.53
C VAL A 291 -17.08 -13.41 -7.53
N LEU A 292 -18.31 -13.00 -7.84
CA LEU A 292 -18.58 -11.92 -8.78
C LEU A 292 -18.10 -10.58 -8.20
N SER A 293 -18.37 -10.32 -6.93
CA SER A 293 -17.88 -9.12 -6.23
C SER A 293 -16.35 -9.03 -6.24
N TYR A 294 -15.65 -10.14 -5.99
CA TYR A 294 -14.18 -10.18 -6.05
C TYR A 294 -13.63 -9.97 -7.47
N LEU A 295 -14.26 -10.58 -8.48
CA LEU A 295 -13.89 -10.39 -9.89
C LEU A 295 -14.08 -8.94 -10.35
N LEU A 296 -15.22 -8.34 -10.00
CA LEU A 296 -15.52 -6.94 -10.33
C LEU A 296 -14.59 -5.98 -9.58
N ARG A 297 -14.25 -6.27 -8.32
CA ARG A 297 -13.21 -5.54 -7.59
C ARG A 297 -11.86 -5.61 -8.32
N PHE A 298 -11.44 -6.79 -8.75
CA PHE A 298 -10.23 -6.99 -9.53
C PHE A 298 -10.25 -6.13 -10.81
N ILE A 299 -11.33 -6.20 -11.59
CA ILE A 299 -11.50 -5.42 -12.83
C ILE A 299 -11.42 -3.92 -12.57
N ARG A 300 -12.14 -3.42 -11.54
CA ARG A 300 -12.10 -2.00 -11.16
C ARG A 300 -10.68 -1.54 -10.89
N TYR A 301 -9.95 -2.27 -10.04
CA TYR A 301 -8.61 -1.88 -9.64
C TYR A 301 -7.57 -2.10 -10.74
N ALA A 302 -7.79 -3.04 -11.67
CA ALA A 302 -7.02 -3.16 -12.90
C ALA A 302 -7.21 -1.96 -13.82
N LEU A 303 -8.45 -1.46 -13.98
CA LEU A 303 -8.70 -0.24 -14.75
C LEU A 303 -8.05 0.98 -14.10
N VAL A 304 -8.09 1.11 -12.77
CA VAL A 304 -7.40 2.18 -12.04
C VAL A 304 -5.89 2.09 -12.25
N GLY A 305 -5.27 0.93 -12.07
CA GLY A 305 -3.83 0.74 -12.29
C GLY A 305 -3.41 1.02 -13.73
N TRP A 306 -4.20 0.56 -14.70
CA TRP A 306 -4.00 0.85 -16.12
C TRP A 306 -4.12 2.35 -16.42
N TRP A 307 -5.12 3.02 -15.84
CA TRP A 307 -5.29 4.46 -16.01
C TRP A 307 -4.07 5.23 -15.50
N ILE A 308 -3.57 4.87 -14.31
CA ILE A 308 -2.42 5.55 -13.69
C ILE A 308 -1.19 5.46 -14.60
N ILE A 309 -0.85 4.26 -15.07
CA ILE A 309 0.42 4.05 -15.78
C ILE A 309 0.29 4.21 -17.30
N GLY A 310 -0.87 3.90 -17.86
CA GLY A 310 -1.13 3.82 -19.30
C GLY A 310 -2.08 4.89 -19.81
N GLY A 311 -3.33 4.86 -19.35
CA GLY A 311 -4.43 5.67 -19.88
C GLY A 311 -4.19 7.17 -19.78
N ALA A 312 -3.86 7.67 -18.57
CA ALA A 312 -3.59 9.09 -18.37
C ALA A 312 -2.36 9.58 -19.18
N PRO A 313 -1.19 8.90 -19.14
CA PRO A 313 -0.07 9.23 -20.03
C PRO A 313 -0.40 9.25 -21.52
N TRP A 314 -1.26 8.36 -22.00
CA TRP A 314 -1.71 8.36 -23.39
C TRP A 314 -2.51 9.63 -23.73
N ILE A 315 -3.43 10.03 -22.86
CA ILE A 315 -4.16 11.31 -22.98
C ILE A 315 -3.19 12.49 -22.97
N PHE A 316 -2.21 12.49 -22.06
CA PHE A 316 -1.24 13.58 -21.96
C PHE A 316 -0.44 13.75 -23.24
N LYS A 317 -0.05 12.65 -23.91
CA LYS A 317 0.58 12.69 -25.23
C LYS A 317 -0.37 13.24 -26.28
N HIS A 318 -1.62 12.77 -26.32
CA HIS A 318 -2.61 13.18 -27.31
C HIS A 318 -2.90 14.70 -27.27
N PHE A 319 -2.91 15.29 -26.06
CA PHE A 319 -3.12 16.73 -25.86
C PHE A 319 -1.82 17.55 -25.77
N ASN A 320 -0.67 17.01 -26.19
CA ASN A 320 0.64 17.70 -26.18
C ASN A 320 1.03 18.27 -24.80
N LEU A 321 0.67 17.56 -23.73
CA LEU A 321 1.02 17.90 -22.34
C LEU A 321 2.39 17.36 -21.94
N THR A 322 2.96 16.44 -22.71
CA THR A 322 4.33 15.94 -22.60
C THR A 322 5.26 16.65 -23.57
N THR A 323 6.52 16.85 -23.21
CA THR A 323 7.57 17.22 -24.18
C THR A 323 7.97 15.96 -24.95
N SER A 324 8.01 16.04 -26.28
CA SER A 324 8.53 15.01 -27.19
C SER A 324 10.00 14.73 -26.96
#